data_AF-S3BL44-F1
#
_entry.id   AF-S3BL44-F1
#
_cell.length_a   1.000
_cell.length_b   1.000
_cell.length_c   1.000
_cell.angle_alpha   90.00
_cell.angle_beta   90.00
_cell.angle_gamma   90.00
#
_symmetry.space_group_name_H-M   'P 1'
#
loop_
_entity.id
_entity.type
_entity.pdbx_description
1 polymer ?
#
loop_
_entity_poly.entity_id
_entity_poly.type
_entity_poly.pdbx_seq_one_letter_code
_entity_poly.pdbx_strand_id
1 'polypeptide(L)'
;MSLPPHSAAQSSQSNPKLPPPAISAETAARLLAFRDARRWAPKHNPKDLAASIVIEAAELLEVFQWSGDDLECRDKHEQMEDELADVFAYALLLADRIGASPDQILLKKLEKLEKKYPAEVCRRDPLLETYETLKTAERTRREMLEDPQLQRVLGFLDFLHEHSVGAWTSASDGRVFFVAYDRAAVNFWQAVEDWTSHFPAKMLENALPENFAARPSAKDIAELSFAGAAALLKKIVREERIHDGAFLSAAESGVLKCVLERLQSLAEP
;
A
#
# COMPACT_ATOMS: atom_id res chain seq x y z
N MET A 1 15.59 -4.03 50.99
CA MET A 1 14.49 -3.11 51.32
C MET A 1 14.98 -1.71 51.02
N SER A 2 14.47 -0.92 50.07
CA SER A 2 13.31 -1.05 49.20
C SER A 2 13.56 -0.20 47.95
N LEU A 3 13.21 -0.72 46.78
CA LEU A 3 13.13 0.05 45.54
C LEU A 3 12.03 1.13 45.69
N PRO A 4 12.20 2.33 45.12
CA PRO A 4 11.12 3.31 45.09
C PRO A 4 9.97 2.80 44.20
N PRO A 5 8.72 3.13 44.53
CA PRO A 5 7.56 2.58 43.85
C PRO A 5 7.45 3.13 42.43
N HIS A 6 7.02 2.23 41.52
CA HIS A 6 6.57 2.55 40.17
C HIS A 6 5.65 3.78 40.19
N SER A 7 6.08 4.84 39.49
CA SER A 7 5.22 5.95 39.13
C SER A 7 4.09 5.37 38.27
N ALA A 8 2.89 5.35 38.84
CA ALA A 8 1.68 4.97 38.14
C ALA A 8 1.55 5.85 36.89
N ALA A 9 1.48 5.21 35.73
CA ALA A 9 1.11 5.85 34.48
C ALA A 9 -0.17 6.64 34.72
N GLN A 10 -0.04 7.97 34.76
CA GLN A 10 -1.18 8.86 34.71
C GLN A 10 -1.81 8.66 33.34
N SER A 11 -2.92 7.94 33.32
CA SER A 11 -3.86 7.90 32.21
C SER A 11 -4.36 9.33 31.99
N SER A 12 -3.67 10.06 31.11
CA SER A 12 -4.13 11.33 30.59
C SER A 12 -5.42 11.08 29.80
N GLN A 13 -6.56 11.19 30.49
CA GLN A 13 -7.86 11.40 29.86
C GLN A 13 -7.78 12.72 29.10
N SER A 14 -7.48 12.65 27.80
CA SER A 14 -7.66 13.78 26.90
C SER A 14 -9.15 14.08 26.84
N ASN A 15 -9.55 15.17 27.50
CA ASN A 15 -10.88 15.72 27.32
C ASN A 15 -11.04 16.01 25.81
N PRO A 16 -12.03 15.44 25.10
CA PRO A 16 -12.15 15.65 23.66
C PRO A 16 -12.41 17.14 23.45
N LYS A 17 -11.44 17.82 22.82
CA LYS A 17 -11.59 19.21 22.41
C LYS A 17 -12.82 19.26 21.51
N LEU A 18 -13.89 19.92 21.95
CA LEU A 18 -15.05 20.12 21.08
C LEU A 18 -14.54 20.71 19.77
N PRO A 19 -14.98 20.19 18.61
CA PRO A 19 -14.61 20.76 17.33
C PRO A 19 -15.02 22.24 17.30
N PRO A 20 -14.37 23.08 16.47
CA PRO A 20 -14.84 24.44 16.24
C PRO A 20 -16.34 24.42 15.91
N PRO A 21 -17.12 25.40 16.38
CA PRO A 21 -18.57 25.33 16.26
C PRO A 21 -19.00 25.20 14.80
N ALA A 22 -19.91 24.25 14.56
CA ALA A 22 -20.72 24.20 13.34
C ALA A 22 -21.33 25.60 13.12
N ILE A 23 -21.28 26.10 11.88
CA ILE A 23 -21.62 27.46 11.44
C ILE A 23 -22.47 28.25 12.44
N SER A 24 -21.92 29.35 12.97
CA SER A 24 -22.58 30.10 14.04
C SER A 24 -23.93 30.68 13.60
N ALA A 25 -24.86 30.85 14.54
CA ALA A 25 -26.15 31.48 14.28
C ALA A 25 -25.99 32.91 13.71
N GLU A 26 -24.95 33.64 14.13
CA GLU A 26 -24.62 34.96 13.61
C GLU A 26 -24.20 34.89 12.13
N THR A 27 -23.35 33.93 11.77
CA THR A 27 -22.92 33.70 10.38
C THR A 27 -24.10 33.35 9.48
N ALA A 28 -24.98 32.45 9.93
CA ALA A 28 -26.18 32.08 9.20
C ALA A 28 -27.13 33.28 9.01
N ALA A 29 -27.36 34.07 10.05
CA ALA A 29 -28.18 35.28 9.97
C ALA A 29 -27.59 36.31 8.98
N ARG A 30 -26.26 36.48 8.98
CA ARG A 30 -25.56 37.37 8.03
C ARG A 30 -25.73 36.90 6.59
N LEU A 31 -25.71 35.59 6.33
CA LEU A 31 -25.96 35.02 5.00
C LEU A 31 -27.41 35.27 4.53
N LEU A 32 -28.39 35.08 5.40
CA LEU A 32 -29.79 35.37 5.07
C LEU A 32 -30.01 36.86 4.80
N ALA A 33 -29.42 37.73 5.64
CA ALA A 33 -29.46 39.17 5.42
C ALA A 33 -28.79 39.56 4.08
N PHE A 34 -27.69 38.90 3.71
CA PHE A 34 -27.02 39.11 2.43
C PHE A 34 -27.92 38.77 1.24
N ARG A 35 -28.64 37.64 1.29
CA ARG A 35 -29.65 37.23 0.30
C ARG A 35 -30.78 38.25 0.20
N ASP A 36 -31.32 38.66 1.35
CA ASP A 36 -32.51 39.51 1.43
C ASP A 36 -32.22 40.94 0.98
N ALA A 37 -31.05 41.48 1.32
CA ALA A 37 -30.58 42.78 0.84
C ALA A 37 -30.54 42.86 -0.70
N ARG A 38 -30.36 41.72 -1.39
CA ARG A 38 -30.34 41.61 -2.85
C ARG A 38 -31.67 41.16 -3.46
N ARG A 39 -32.69 40.94 -2.62
CA ARG A 39 -34.02 40.43 -3.02
C ARG A 39 -33.92 39.12 -3.81
N TRP A 40 -33.01 38.23 -3.41
CA TRP A 40 -32.80 36.95 -4.08
C TRP A 40 -33.74 35.84 -3.59
N ALA A 41 -34.35 36.01 -2.41
CA ALA A 41 -35.28 35.04 -1.82
C ALA A 41 -36.36 34.50 -2.80
N PRO A 42 -36.98 35.29 -3.70
CA PRO A 42 -37.96 34.79 -4.66
C PRO A 42 -37.37 33.83 -5.72
N LYS A 43 -36.09 33.99 -6.06
CA LYS A 43 -35.38 33.14 -7.04
C LYS A 43 -34.85 31.85 -6.40
N HIS A 44 -34.68 31.86 -5.08
CA HIS A 44 -34.18 30.72 -4.29
C HIS A 44 -35.30 29.70 -4.04
N ASN A 45 -35.81 29.06 -5.08
CA ASN A 45 -36.68 27.89 -4.92
C ASN A 45 -35.84 26.63 -4.64
N PRO A 46 -36.42 25.57 -4.04
CA PRO A 46 -35.65 24.38 -3.65
C PRO A 46 -34.91 23.69 -4.80
N LYS A 47 -35.49 23.67 -6.01
CA LYS A 47 -34.86 23.06 -7.19
C LYS A 47 -33.59 23.82 -7.57
N ASP A 48 -33.68 25.14 -7.67
CA ASP A 48 -32.56 25.96 -8.14
C ASP A 48 -31.45 26.02 -7.08
N LEU A 49 -31.80 26.07 -5.79
CA LEU A 49 -30.82 25.95 -4.70
C LEU A 49 -30.10 24.59 -4.71
N ALA A 50 -30.83 23.49 -4.95
CA ALA A 50 -30.22 22.17 -5.08
C ALA A 50 -29.28 22.09 -6.30
N ALA A 51 -29.63 22.76 -7.40
CA ALA A 51 -28.74 22.87 -8.56
C ALA A 51 -27.49 23.67 -8.22
N SER A 52 -27.60 24.81 -7.52
CA SER A 52 -26.44 25.58 -7.04
C SER A 52 -25.51 24.74 -6.16
N ILE A 53 -26.03 23.96 -5.21
CA ILE A 53 -25.22 23.06 -4.38
C ILE A 53 -24.37 22.11 -5.24
N VAL A 54 -24.94 21.57 -6.32
CA VAL A 54 -24.21 20.65 -7.22
C VAL A 54 -23.17 21.39 -8.05
N ILE A 55 -23.45 22.63 -8.46
CA ILE A 55 -22.48 23.47 -9.19
C ILE A 55 -21.27 23.75 -8.29
N GLU A 56 -21.49 24.27 -7.08
CA GLU A 56 -20.36 24.56 -6.16
C GLU A 56 -19.63 23.28 -5.73
N ALA A 57 -20.34 22.15 -5.61
CA ALA A 57 -19.69 20.86 -5.34
C ALA A 57 -18.83 20.39 -6.52
N ALA A 58 -19.15 20.79 -7.75
CA ALA A 58 -18.33 20.51 -8.92
C ALA A 58 -17.10 21.45 -8.99
N GLU A 59 -17.24 22.71 -8.59
CA GLU A 59 -16.12 23.65 -8.44
C GLU A 59 -15.16 23.17 -7.33
N LEU A 60 -15.69 22.71 -6.19
CA LEU A 60 -14.88 22.04 -5.16
C LEU A 60 -14.15 20.81 -5.69
N LEU A 61 -14.80 20.01 -6.55
CA LEU A 61 -14.16 18.85 -7.16
C LEU A 61 -13.02 19.25 -8.12
N GLU A 62 -13.14 20.39 -8.81
CA GLU A 62 -12.12 20.91 -9.72
C GLU A 62 -10.79 21.16 -9.00
N VAL A 63 -10.83 21.56 -7.71
CA VAL A 63 -9.63 21.74 -6.88
C VAL A 63 -8.76 20.48 -6.85
N PHE A 64 -9.36 19.30 -6.88
CA PHE A 64 -8.67 18.01 -6.84
C PHE A 64 -8.39 17.43 -8.23
N GLN A 65 -8.81 18.11 -9.29
CA GLN A 65 -8.58 17.66 -10.65
C GLN A 65 -7.08 17.72 -10.98
N TRP A 66 -6.59 16.67 -11.66
CA TRP A 66 -5.20 16.53 -12.12
C TRP A 66 -4.14 16.41 -11.01
N SER A 67 -4.52 16.01 -9.80
CA SER A 67 -3.57 15.88 -8.67
C SER A 67 -2.71 14.61 -8.69
N GLY A 68 -2.99 13.66 -9.58
CA GLY A 68 -2.22 12.41 -9.69
C GLY A 68 -2.25 11.63 -8.37
N ASP A 69 -1.07 11.38 -7.80
CA ASP A 69 -0.91 10.69 -6.52
C ASP A 69 -1.02 11.62 -5.29
N ASP A 70 -1.13 12.94 -5.50
CA ASP A 70 -1.35 13.90 -4.40
C ASP A 70 -2.80 13.88 -3.93
N LEU A 71 -3.04 13.12 -2.86
CA LEU A 71 -4.36 12.97 -2.25
C LEU A 71 -4.74 14.13 -1.32
N GLU A 72 -3.78 15.00 -0.97
CA GLU A 72 -3.97 16.03 0.05
C GLU A 72 -4.11 17.43 -0.56
N CYS A 73 -3.50 17.68 -1.72
CA CYS A 73 -3.63 18.92 -2.49
C CYS A 73 -3.35 20.19 -1.66
N ARG A 74 -2.42 20.11 -0.69
CA ARG A 74 -2.24 21.12 0.38
C ARG A 74 -1.99 22.54 -0.13
N ASP A 75 -1.35 22.67 -1.29
CA ASP A 75 -1.06 23.95 -1.93
C ASP A 75 -2.33 24.68 -2.42
N LYS A 76 -3.46 23.97 -2.51
CA LYS A 76 -4.77 24.50 -2.91
C LYS A 76 -5.73 24.67 -1.74
N HIS A 77 -5.25 24.64 -0.49
CA HIS A 77 -6.10 24.68 0.71
C HIS A 77 -7.05 25.88 0.74
N GLU A 78 -6.59 27.08 0.37
CA GLU A 78 -7.45 28.27 0.31
C GLU A 78 -8.62 28.10 -0.68
N GLN A 79 -8.35 27.53 -1.86
CA GLN A 79 -9.39 27.22 -2.85
C GLN A 79 -10.37 26.17 -2.31
N MET A 80 -9.89 25.14 -1.61
CA MET A 80 -10.78 24.16 -0.97
C MET A 80 -11.71 24.82 0.05
N GLU A 81 -11.18 25.74 0.86
CA GLU A 81 -11.97 26.46 1.86
C GLU A 81 -13.05 27.33 1.21
N ASP A 82 -12.69 28.05 0.15
CA ASP A 82 -13.62 28.91 -0.59
C ASP A 82 -14.76 28.10 -1.22
N GLU A 83 -14.46 27.06 -2.01
CA GLU A 83 -15.48 26.25 -2.68
C GLU A 83 -16.35 25.45 -1.68
N LEU A 84 -15.74 24.95 -0.60
CA LEU A 84 -16.49 24.28 0.46
C LEU A 84 -17.42 25.26 1.20
N ALA A 85 -17.01 26.51 1.39
CA ALA A 85 -17.85 27.54 1.99
C ALA A 85 -19.07 27.84 1.11
N ASP A 86 -18.92 27.84 -0.21
CA ASP A 86 -20.02 28.06 -1.15
C ASP A 86 -21.02 26.89 -1.15
N VAL A 87 -20.54 25.64 -1.10
CA VAL A 87 -21.40 24.46 -0.87
C VAL A 87 -22.21 24.62 0.42
N PHE A 88 -21.58 25.05 1.51
CA PHE A 88 -22.29 25.29 2.77
C PHE A 88 -23.27 26.45 2.68
N ALA A 89 -22.93 27.54 2.00
CA ALA A 89 -23.81 28.69 1.85
C ALA A 89 -25.11 28.30 1.17
N TYR A 90 -25.06 27.60 0.03
CA TYR A 90 -26.28 27.16 -0.65
C TYR A 90 -27.04 26.08 0.11
N ALA A 91 -26.34 25.17 0.80
CA ALA A 91 -26.98 24.19 1.67
C ALA A 91 -27.77 24.86 2.82
N LEU A 92 -27.22 25.91 3.44
CA LEU A 92 -27.91 26.70 4.46
C LEU A 92 -29.10 27.48 3.90
N LEU A 93 -28.94 28.09 2.72
CA LEU A 93 -30.03 28.79 2.04
C LEU A 93 -31.17 27.83 1.70
N LEU A 94 -30.86 26.59 1.29
CA LEU A 94 -31.84 25.54 1.05
C LEU A 94 -32.52 25.11 2.35
N ALA A 95 -31.75 24.90 3.42
CA ALA A 95 -32.29 24.54 4.73
C ALA A 95 -33.28 25.59 5.24
N ASP A 96 -32.94 26.88 5.16
CA ASP A 96 -33.85 27.99 5.47
C ASP A 96 -35.11 27.95 4.58
N ARG A 97 -34.93 27.77 3.26
CA ARG A 97 -36.04 27.76 2.29
C ARG A 97 -37.07 26.66 2.56
N ILE A 98 -36.62 25.50 3.04
CA ILE A 98 -37.48 24.35 3.36
C ILE A 98 -37.88 24.27 4.85
N GLY A 99 -37.44 25.24 5.67
CA GLY A 99 -37.72 25.27 7.11
C GLY A 99 -37.04 24.14 7.89
N ALA A 100 -35.88 23.66 7.43
CA ALA A 100 -35.11 22.63 8.08
C ALA A 100 -34.02 23.24 8.97
N SER A 101 -33.80 22.65 10.15
CA SER A 101 -32.59 22.89 10.94
C SER A 101 -31.47 21.96 10.46
N PRO A 102 -30.33 22.49 9.98
CA PRO A 102 -29.18 21.70 9.53
C PRO A 102 -28.70 20.68 10.58
N ASP A 103 -28.64 21.12 11.84
CA ASP A 103 -28.27 20.28 12.98
C ASP A 103 -29.24 19.09 13.13
N GLN A 104 -30.54 19.36 13.14
CA GLN A 104 -31.56 18.34 13.35
C GLN A 104 -31.67 17.35 12.18
N ILE A 105 -31.50 17.80 10.93
CA ILE A 105 -31.49 16.89 9.78
C ILE A 105 -30.27 15.98 9.79
N LEU A 106 -29.11 16.49 10.22
CA LEU A 106 -27.88 15.71 10.30
C LEU A 106 -27.95 14.68 11.44
N LEU A 107 -28.44 15.06 12.64
CA LEU A 107 -28.66 14.13 13.75
C LEU A 107 -29.58 12.97 13.34
N LYS A 108 -30.72 13.27 12.71
CA LYS A 108 -31.64 12.24 12.19
C LYS A 108 -31.02 11.35 11.13
N LYS A 109 -30.11 11.90 10.30
CA LYS A 109 -29.38 11.11 9.31
C LYS A 109 -28.33 10.22 9.97
N LEU A 110 -27.62 10.73 10.97
CA LEU A 110 -26.61 10.01 11.73
C LEU A 110 -27.20 8.78 12.41
N GLU A 111 -28.33 8.91 13.11
CA GLU A 111 -29.02 7.76 13.72
C GLU A 111 -29.36 6.65 12.72
N LYS A 112 -29.69 7.01 11.47
CA LYS A 112 -29.94 6.03 10.39
C LYS A 112 -28.64 5.41 9.88
N LEU A 113 -27.57 6.21 9.78
CA LEU A 113 -26.26 5.74 9.34
C LEU A 113 -25.63 4.79 10.37
N GLU A 114 -25.72 5.09 11.66
CA GLU A 114 -25.23 4.22 12.74
C GLU A 114 -25.92 2.85 12.76
N LYS A 115 -27.23 2.83 12.49
CA LYS A 115 -27.99 1.57 12.35
C LYS A 115 -27.61 0.80 11.08
N LYS A 116 -27.37 1.53 9.97
CA LYS A 116 -27.02 0.93 8.68
C LYS A 116 -25.58 0.43 8.64
N TYR A 117 -24.66 1.11 9.33
CA TYR A 117 -23.23 0.87 9.35
C TYR A 117 -22.73 0.79 10.80
N PRO A 118 -22.97 -0.32 11.52
CA PRO A 118 -22.51 -0.48 12.90
C PRO A 118 -20.99 -0.45 13.00
N ALA A 119 -20.44 0.32 13.95
CA ALA A 119 -18.99 0.52 14.11
C ALA A 119 -18.21 -0.80 14.27
N GLU A 120 -18.76 -1.77 15.00
CA GLU A 120 -18.12 -3.08 15.18
C GLU A 120 -17.97 -3.87 13.87
N VAL A 121 -18.89 -3.68 12.93
CA VAL A 121 -18.85 -4.33 11.62
C VAL A 121 -17.87 -3.59 10.71
N CYS A 122 -17.95 -2.26 10.64
CA CYS A 122 -17.07 -1.46 9.80
C CYS A 122 -15.60 -1.51 10.24
N ARG A 123 -15.31 -1.63 11.54
CA ARG A 123 -13.93 -1.79 12.04
C ARG A 123 -13.31 -3.14 11.69
N ARG A 124 -14.14 -4.16 11.47
CA ARG A 124 -13.71 -5.51 11.11
C ARG A 124 -13.70 -5.73 9.60
N ASP A 125 -13.72 -4.66 8.80
CA ASP A 125 -13.81 -4.76 7.35
C ASP A 125 -12.61 -5.57 6.80
N PRO A 126 -12.83 -6.83 6.37
CA PRO A 126 -11.74 -7.66 5.85
C PRO A 126 -11.15 -7.06 4.58
N LEU A 127 -11.90 -6.21 3.86
CA LEU A 127 -11.44 -5.55 2.65
C LEU A 127 -10.40 -4.47 2.95
N LEU A 128 -10.49 -3.78 4.08
CA LEU A 128 -9.48 -2.79 4.47
C LEU A 128 -8.16 -3.48 4.84
N GLU A 129 -8.25 -4.59 5.61
CA GLU A 129 -7.07 -5.41 5.92
C GLU A 129 -6.46 -6.03 4.64
N THR A 130 -7.31 -6.50 3.73
CA THR A 130 -6.89 -6.99 2.40
C THR A 130 -6.25 -5.88 1.57
N TYR A 131 -6.80 -4.67 1.58
CA TYR A 131 -6.25 -3.53 0.86
C TYR A 131 -4.87 -3.13 1.39
N GLU A 132 -4.72 -2.99 2.70
CA GLU A 132 -3.44 -2.61 3.31
C GLU A 132 -2.37 -3.70 3.10
N THR A 133 -2.75 -4.97 3.16
CA THR A 133 -1.84 -6.09 2.87
C THR A 133 -1.40 -6.10 1.40
N LEU A 134 -2.32 -5.92 0.45
CA LEU A 134 -2.00 -5.80 -0.98
C LEU A 134 -1.13 -4.59 -1.28
N LYS A 135 -1.45 -3.43 -0.70
CA LYS A 135 -0.67 -2.19 -0.83
C LYS A 135 0.75 -2.35 -0.30
N THR A 136 0.90 -3.00 0.85
CA THR A 136 2.21 -3.29 1.44
C THR A 136 3.00 -4.30 0.60
N ALA A 137 2.33 -5.33 0.08
CA ALA A 137 2.96 -6.31 -0.80
C ALA A 137 3.45 -5.68 -2.11
N GLU A 138 2.65 -4.80 -2.72
CA GLU A 138 3.04 -4.11 -3.95
C GLU A 138 4.20 -3.13 -3.73
N ARG A 139 4.16 -2.35 -2.63
CA ARG A 139 5.29 -1.51 -2.25
C ARG A 139 6.58 -2.31 -2.09
N THR A 140 6.50 -3.43 -1.35
CA THR A 140 7.66 -4.29 -1.13
C THR A 140 8.16 -4.90 -2.45
N ARG A 141 7.25 -5.37 -3.30
CA ARG A 141 7.59 -5.88 -4.64
C ARG A 141 8.35 -4.83 -5.45
N ARG A 142 7.88 -3.58 -5.46
CA ARG A 142 8.54 -2.49 -6.16
C ARG A 142 9.94 -2.21 -5.61
N GLU A 143 10.09 -2.16 -4.29
CA GLU A 143 11.40 -2.02 -3.64
C GLU A 143 12.35 -3.17 -4.02
N MET A 144 11.85 -4.41 -4.10
CA MET A 144 12.64 -5.57 -4.55
C MET A 144 13.05 -5.48 -6.03
N LEU A 145 12.20 -4.93 -6.88
CA LEU A 145 12.47 -4.73 -8.32
C LEU A 145 13.51 -3.65 -8.56
N GLU A 146 13.50 -2.59 -7.75
CA GLU A 146 14.42 -1.46 -7.84
C GLU A 146 15.80 -1.77 -7.19
N ASP A 147 15.93 -2.87 -6.44
CA ASP A 147 17.19 -3.26 -5.79
C ASP A 147 18.27 -3.69 -6.82
N PRO A 148 19.46 -3.06 -6.83
CA PRO A 148 20.54 -3.41 -7.74
C PRO A 148 21.03 -4.86 -7.66
N GLN A 149 20.83 -5.54 -6.52
CA GLN A 149 21.22 -6.94 -6.35
C GLN A 149 20.39 -7.88 -7.22
N LEU A 150 19.13 -7.52 -7.55
CA LEU A 150 18.29 -8.32 -8.45
C LEU A 150 18.97 -8.54 -9.81
N GLN A 151 19.60 -7.51 -10.37
CA GLN A 151 20.31 -7.64 -11.65
C GLN A 151 21.52 -8.57 -11.55
N ARG A 152 22.21 -8.61 -10.40
CA ARG A 152 23.31 -9.56 -10.17
C ARG A 152 22.81 -10.98 -10.02
N VAL A 153 21.66 -11.17 -9.37
CA VAL A 153 20.98 -12.47 -9.24
C VAL A 153 20.56 -12.97 -10.62
N LEU A 154 19.86 -12.13 -11.41
CA LEU A 154 19.38 -12.50 -12.74
C LEU A 154 20.52 -12.73 -13.75
N GLY A 155 21.62 -11.98 -13.65
CA GLY A 155 22.80 -12.18 -14.50
C GLY A 155 23.45 -13.56 -14.36
N PHE A 156 23.13 -14.33 -13.32
CA PHE A 156 23.59 -15.71 -13.19
C PHE A 156 22.92 -16.68 -14.19
N LEU A 157 21.79 -16.29 -14.81
CA LEU A 157 21.17 -17.07 -15.88
C LEU A 157 22.10 -17.29 -17.06
N ASP A 158 22.83 -16.25 -17.47
CA ASP A 158 23.78 -16.33 -18.59
C ASP A 158 24.89 -17.35 -18.28
N PHE A 159 25.37 -17.37 -17.04
CA PHE A 159 26.34 -18.36 -16.59
C PHE A 159 25.82 -19.79 -16.69
N LEU A 160 24.55 -20.03 -16.29
CA LEU A 160 23.91 -21.34 -16.39
C LEU A 160 23.64 -21.79 -17.84
N HIS A 161 23.63 -20.88 -18.80
CA HIS A 161 23.51 -21.23 -20.22
C HIS A 161 24.82 -21.73 -20.81
N GLU A 162 25.94 -21.19 -20.34
CA GLU A 162 27.27 -21.53 -20.83
C GLU A 162 27.92 -22.68 -20.06
N HIS A 163 27.54 -22.86 -18.78
CA HIS A 163 28.20 -23.78 -17.87
C HIS A 163 27.22 -24.73 -17.20
N SER A 164 27.54 -26.02 -17.22
CA SER A 164 26.84 -27.00 -16.38
C SER A 164 27.41 -26.95 -14.96
N VAL A 165 26.59 -26.53 -14.00
CA VAL A 165 26.94 -26.66 -12.57
C VAL A 165 27.19 -28.14 -12.28
N GLY A 166 28.27 -28.44 -11.55
CA GLY A 166 28.71 -29.83 -11.31
C GLY A 166 29.77 -30.36 -12.27
N ALA A 167 30.15 -29.61 -13.30
CA ALA A 167 31.25 -29.97 -14.18
C ALA A 167 32.61 -29.45 -13.65
N TRP A 168 33.68 -30.12 -14.05
CA TRP A 168 35.02 -29.57 -13.99
C TRP A 168 35.27 -28.73 -15.24
N THR A 169 35.80 -27.52 -15.07
CA THR A 169 36.18 -26.63 -16.18
C THR A 169 37.53 -26.00 -15.91
N SER A 170 38.10 -25.32 -16.91
CA SER A 170 39.37 -24.60 -16.80
C SER A 170 39.21 -23.14 -17.22
N ALA A 171 39.71 -22.21 -16.41
CA ALA A 171 39.84 -20.80 -16.78
C ALA A 171 40.87 -20.60 -17.90
N SER A 172 40.80 -19.45 -18.58
CA SER A 172 41.76 -19.04 -19.61
C SER A 172 43.20 -18.92 -19.10
N ASP A 173 43.39 -18.81 -17.78
CA ASP A 173 44.69 -18.80 -17.10
C ASP A 173 45.17 -20.20 -16.64
N GLY A 174 44.47 -21.27 -17.05
CA GLY A 174 44.86 -22.66 -16.79
C GLY A 174 44.40 -23.21 -15.44
N ARG A 175 43.67 -22.45 -14.61
CA ARG A 175 43.10 -22.96 -13.36
C ARG A 175 41.93 -23.90 -13.61
N VAL A 176 41.98 -25.10 -13.06
CA VAL A 176 40.87 -26.07 -13.08
C VAL A 176 40.03 -25.87 -11.82
N PHE A 177 38.71 -25.76 -11.98
CA PHE A 177 37.79 -25.61 -10.87
C PHE A 177 36.47 -26.35 -11.11
N PHE A 178 35.76 -26.61 -10.02
CA PHE A 178 34.44 -27.22 -10.04
C PHE A 178 33.39 -26.11 -10.12
N VAL A 179 32.52 -26.14 -11.14
CA VAL A 179 31.61 -25.03 -11.48
C VAL A 179 30.68 -24.62 -10.33
N ALA A 180 30.32 -25.55 -9.44
CA ALA A 180 29.50 -25.23 -8.26
C ALA A 180 30.20 -24.28 -7.27
N TYR A 181 31.53 -24.26 -7.25
CA TYR A 181 32.35 -23.39 -6.41
C TYR A 181 33.09 -22.33 -7.24
N ASP A 182 32.65 -22.10 -8.48
CA ASP A 182 33.18 -21.01 -9.28
C ASP A 182 32.87 -19.65 -8.63
N ARG A 183 33.71 -18.65 -8.92
CA ARG A 183 33.53 -17.29 -8.43
C ARG A 183 32.15 -16.72 -8.81
N ALA A 184 31.60 -17.06 -9.97
CA ALA A 184 30.25 -16.67 -10.37
C ALA A 184 29.18 -17.23 -9.43
N ALA A 185 29.28 -18.51 -9.04
CA ALA A 185 28.34 -19.15 -8.12
C ALA A 185 28.41 -18.54 -6.70
N VAL A 186 29.63 -18.31 -6.19
CA VAL A 186 29.82 -17.67 -4.88
C VAL A 186 29.29 -16.23 -4.88
N ASN A 187 29.56 -15.46 -5.94
CA ASN A 187 29.02 -14.11 -6.09
C ASN A 187 27.49 -14.12 -6.16
N PHE A 188 26.91 -15.11 -6.84
CA PHE A 188 25.46 -15.29 -6.91
C PHE A 188 24.87 -15.56 -5.53
N TRP A 189 25.46 -16.46 -4.74
CA TRP A 189 25.01 -16.73 -3.37
C TRP A 189 25.01 -15.46 -2.52
N GLN A 190 26.10 -14.67 -2.58
CA GLN A 190 26.18 -13.42 -1.84
C GLN A 190 25.12 -12.41 -2.32
N ALA A 191 24.89 -12.29 -3.63
CA ALA A 191 23.88 -11.39 -4.17
C ALA A 191 22.46 -11.77 -3.72
N VAL A 192 22.12 -13.06 -3.69
CA VAL A 192 20.82 -13.55 -3.17
C VAL A 192 20.67 -13.23 -1.69
N GLU A 193 21.70 -13.42 -0.88
CA GLU A 193 21.67 -13.09 0.54
C GLU A 193 21.53 -11.59 0.77
N ASP A 194 22.37 -10.78 0.13
CA ASP A 194 22.33 -9.33 0.21
C ASP A 194 20.93 -8.82 -0.17
N TRP A 195 20.42 -9.25 -1.32
CA TRP A 195 19.10 -8.87 -1.81
C TRP A 195 18.00 -9.22 -0.81
N THR A 196 17.93 -10.48 -0.39
CA THR A 196 16.82 -10.98 0.43
C THR A 196 16.93 -10.67 1.93
N SER A 197 18.04 -10.08 2.37
CA SER A 197 18.27 -9.69 3.77
C SER A 197 17.58 -8.36 4.14
N HIS A 198 17.34 -7.49 3.16
CA HIS A 198 16.69 -6.19 3.37
C HIS A 198 15.17 -6.29 3.58
N PHE A 199 14.57 -7.45 3.28
CA PHE A 199 13.12 -7.65 3.34
C PHE A 199 12.69 -8.45 4.57
N PRO A 200 11.47 -8.22 5.12
CA PRO A 200 11.00 -8.92 6.31
C PRO A 200 11.00 -10.45 6.14
N ALA A 201 11.63 -11.18 7.06
CA ALA A 201 11.77 -12.64 6.97
C ALA A 201 10.40 -13.36 6.87
N LYS A 202 9.42 -12.96 7.69
CA LYS A 202 8.06 -13.51 7.65
C LYS A 202 7.37 -13.33 6.30
N MET A 203 7.66 -12.25 5.57
CA MET A 203 7.06 -11.99 4.26
C MET A 203 7.58 -13.00 3.24
N LEU A 204 8.89 -13.26 3.21
CA LEU A 204 9.48 -14.27 2.34
C LEU A 204 9.07 -15.70 2.76
N GLU A 205 9.01 -15.98 4.06
CA GLU A 205 8.57 -17.29 4.57
C GLU A 205 7.12 -17.60 4.19
N ASN A 206 6.22 -16.63 4.30
CA ASN A 206 4.81 -16.78 3.95
C ASN A 206 4.55 -16.74 2.43
N ALA A 207 5.54 -16.35 1.62
CA ALA A 207 5.39 -16.26 0.16
C ALA A 207 5.48 -17.63 -0.53
N LEU A 208 5.99 -18.65 0.16
CA LEU A 208 5.96 -20.03 -0.31
C LEU A 208 4.67 -20.73 0.16
N PRO A 209 4.05 -21.60 -0.67
CA PRO A 209 2.94 -22.44 -0.23
C PRO A 209 3.29 -23.31 0.98
N GLU A 210 2.36 -23.51 1.92
CA GLU A 210 2.60 -24.25 3.19
C GLU A 210 3.14 -25.69 2.97
N ASN A 211 2.80 -26.32 1.85
CA ASN A 211 3.26 -27.67 1.47
C ASN A 211 4.14 -27.66 0.21
N PHE A 212 4.97 -26.62 0.04
CA PHE A 212 5.82 -26.51 -1.14
C PHE A 212 6.87 -27.64 -1.17
N ALA A 213 6.90 -28.38 -2.29
CA ALA A 213 7.74 -29.56 -2.43
C ALA A 213 9.23 -29.24 -2.23
N ALA A 214 9.97 -30.16 -1.59
CA ALA A 214 11.43 -30.05 -1.46
C ALA A 214 12.15 -30.05 -2.83
N ARG A 215 11.53 -30.70 -3.83
CA ARG A 215 11.92 -30.63 -5.24
C ARG A 215 10.70 -30.20 -6.07
N PRO A 216 10.50 -28.89 -6.27
CA PRO A 216 9.36 -28.40 -7.02
C PRO A 216 9.51 -28.70 -8.51
N SER A 217 8.39 -28.97 -9.18
CA SER A 217 8.35 -29.07 -10.64
C SER A 217 8.40 -27.67 -11.28
N ALA A 218 8.69 -27.61 -12.58
CA ALA A 218 8.62 -26.35 -13.32
C ALA A 218 7.22 -25.70 -13.25
N LYS A 219 6.16 -26.51 -13.15
CA LYS A 219 4.79 -26.01 -12.98
C LYS A 219 4.59 -25.34 -11.62
N ASP A 220 5.10 -25.95 -10.55
CA ASP A 220 5.01 -25.37 -9.20
C ASP A 220 5.75 -24.03 -9.13
N ILE A 221 6.90 -23.92 -9.80
CA ILE A 221 7.70 -22.69 -9.89
C ILE A 221 6.98 -21.61 -10.70
N ALA A 222 6.32 -21.98 -11.81
CA ALA A 222 5.58 -21.04 -12.65
C ALA A 222 4.40 -20.36 -11.93
N GLU A 223 3.84 -21.01 -10.90
CA GLU A 223 2.75 -20.46 -10.08
C GLU A 223 3.26 -19.52 -8.96
N LEU A 224 4.57 -19.46 -8.71
CA LEU A 224 5.13 -18.59 -7.67
C LEU A 224 4.93 -17.11 -7.99
N SER A 225 4.64 -16.35 -6.93
CA SER A 225 4.75 -14.89 -6.93
C SER A 225 6.23 -14.47 -6.96
N PHE A 226 6.49 -13.17 -7.17
CA PHE A 226 7.86 -12.66 -7.17
C PHE A 226 8.57 -12.86 -5.84
N ALA A 227 7.86 -12.59 -4.74
CA ALA A 227 8.33 -12.87 -3.39
C ALA A 227 8.55 -14.37 -3.16
N GLY A 228 7.67 -15.23 -3.69
CA GLY A 228 7.79 -16.68 -3.59
C GLY A 228 9.02 -17.22 -4.32
N ALA A 229 9.30 -16.71 -5.53
CA ALA A 229 10.50 -17.09 -6.28
C ALA A 229 11.79 -16.60 -5.60
N ALA A 230 11.79 -15.37 -5.04
CA ALA A 230 12.90 -14.87 -4.24
C ALA A 230 13.11 -15.69 -2.95
N ALA A 231 12.03 -16.09 -2.28
CA ALA A 231 12.07 -16.95 -1.10
C ALA A 231 12.63 -18.34 -1.42
N LEU A 232 12.29 -18.92 -2.58
CA LEU A 232 12.85 -20.20 -3.02
C LEU A 232 14.36 -20.10 -3.29
N LEU A 233 14.83 -19.03 -3.95
CA LEU A 233 16.26 -18.80 -4.11
C LEU A 233 16.99 -18.66 -2.77
N LYS A 234 16.43 -17.86 -1.86
CA LYS A 234 16.99 -17.71 -0.50
C LYS A 234 17.08 -19.05 0.22
N LYS A 235 16.06 -19.89 0.08
CA LYS A 235 16.02 -21.23 0.67
C LYS A 235 17.14 -22.11 0.10
N ILE A 236 17.30 -22.15 -1.23
CA ILE A 236 18.37 -22.94 -1.90
C ILE A 236 19.76 -22.51 -1.41
N VAL A 237 20.04 -21.20 -1.38
CA VAL A 237 21.34 -20.66 -0.94
C VAL A 237 21.58 -20.93 0.54
N ARG A 238 20.55 -20.78 1.37
CA ARG A 238 20.63 -21.09 2.81
C ARG A 238 20.88 -22.57 3.06
N GLU A 239 20.22 -23.46 2.31
CA GLU A 239 20.41 -24.90 2.44
C GLU A 239 21.83 -25.32 2.04
N GLU A 240 22.42 -24.74 0.99
CA GLU A 240 23.82 -24.99 0.63
C GLU A 240 24.80 -24.66 1.76
N ARG A 241 24.52 -23.62 2.56
CA ARG A 241 25.35 -23.27 3.73
C ARG A 241 25.21 -24.22 4.91
N ILE A 242 24.12 -24.99 4.97
CA ILE A 242 23.82 -25.93 6.05
C ILE A 242 24.23 -27.36 5.64
N HIS A 243 24.00 -27.70 4.36
CA HIS A 243 24.23 -29.00 3.75
C HIS A 243 24.85 -28.82 2.36
N ASP A 244 26.09 -29.29 2.20
CA ASP A 244 26.78 -29.24 0.90
C ASP A 244 25.96 -29.94 -0.21
N GLY A 245 25.83 -29.28 -1.35
CA GLY A 245 25.24 -29.86 -2.57
C GLY A 245 23.75 -29.60 -2.81
N ALA A 246 23.07 -28.83 -1.97
CA ALA A 246 21.69 -28.39 -2.21
C ALA A 246 21.57 -27.49 -3.46
N PHE A 247 22.49 -26.54 -3.61
CA PHE A 247 22.62 -25.67 -4.78
C PHE A 247 22.94 -26.48 -6.04
N LEU A 248 23.90 -27.41 -5.94
CA LEU A 248 24.24 -28.31 -7.05
C LEU A 248 23.03 -29.14 -7.49
N SER A 249 22.32 -29.75 -6.54
CA SER A 249 21.10 -30.51 -6.79
C SER A 249 20.02 -29.63 -7.47
N ALA A 250 19.84 -28.38 -7.02
CA ALA A 250 18.89 -27.45 -7.62
C ALA A 250 19.29 -27.03 -9.05
N ALA A 251 20.58 -26.90 -9.32
CA ALA A 251 21.09 -26.58 -10.65
C ALA A 251 20.96 -27.77 -11.63
N GLU A 252 21.38 -28.98 -11.22
CA GLU A 252 21.29 -30.19 -12.04
C GLU A 252 19.85 -30.59 -12.37
N SER A 253 18.93 -30.39 -11.43
CA SER A 253 17.50 -30.65 -11.65
C SER A 253 16.80 -29.58 -12.49
N GLY A 254 17.48 -28.49 -12.84
CA GLY A 254 16.90 -27.36 -13.58
C GLY A 254 16.02 -26.43 -12.74
N VAL A 255 15.82 -26.72 -11.44
CA VAL A 255 15.03 -25.88 -10.51
C VAL A 255 15.62 -24.48 -10.45
N LEU A 256 16.94 -24.34 -10.27
CA LEU A 256 17.59 -23.04 -10.17
C LEU A 256 17.34 -22.17 -11.41
N LYS A 257 17.47 -22.76 -12.59
CA LYS A 257 17.21 -22.09 -13.87
C LYS A 257 15.74 -21.65 -13.96
N CYS A 258 14.79 -22.54 -13.68
CA CYS A 258 13.36 -22.23 -13.72
C CYS A 258 12.97 -21.09 -12.78
N VAL A 259 13.55 -21.03 -11.58
CA VAL A 259 13.27 -19.96 -10.60
C VAL A 259 13.80 -18.61 -11.08
N LEU A 260 15.00 -18.60 -11.66
CA LEU A 260 15.59 -17.37 -12.19
C LEU A 260 14.83 -16.87 -13.42
N GLU A 261 14.44 -17.75 -14.34
CA GLU A 261 13.58 -17.41 -15.49
C GLU A 261 12.23 -16.86 -15.03
N ARG A 262 11.64 -17.46 -13.98
CA ARG A 262 10.41 -16.96 -13.37
C ARG A 262 10.59 -15.56 -12.81
N LEU A 263 11.67 -15.30 -12.06
CA LEU A 263 11.97 -13.96 -11.54
C LEU A 263 12.17 -12.94 -12.65
N GLN A 264 12.90 -13.30 -13.72
CA GLN A 264 13.08 -12.44 -14.88
C GLN A 264 11.73 -12.09 -15.52
N SER A 265 10.89 -13.09 -15.80
CA SER A 265 9.56 -12.86 -16.39
C SER A 265 8.63 -12.00 -15.53
N LEU A 266 8.82 -12.03 -14.21
CA LEU A 266 8.04 -11.24 -13.26
C LEU A 266 8.64 -9.85 -12.99
N ALA A 267 9.86 -9.59 -13.45
CA ALA A 267 10.54 -8.31 -13.35
C ALA A 267 10.41 -7.47 -14.63
N GLU A 268 10.09 -8.11 -15.75
CA GLU A 268 9.73 -7.42 -16.99
C GLU A 268 8.36 -6.71 -16.84
N PRO A 269 8.22 -5.49 -17.40
CA PRO A 269 7.00 -4.67 -17.28
C PRO A 269 5.80 -5.20 -18.08
#